data_AF-A0A1Q5Q1M1-F1
#
_entry.id   AF-A0A1Q5Q1M1-F1
#
_cell.length_a   1.000
_cell.length_b   1.000
_cell.length_c   1.000
_cell.angle_alpha   90.00
_cell.angle_beta   90.00
_cell.angle_gamma   90.00
#
_symmetry.space_group_name_H-M   'P 1'
#
loop_
_entity.id
_entity.type
_entity.pdbx_description
1 polymer ?
#
loop_
_entity_poly.entity_id
_entity_poly.type
_entity_poly.pdbx_seq_one_letter_code
_entity_poly.pdbx_strand_id
1 'polypeptide(L)'
;MSFLFDVVVDFVSDMFVSKPTQRERRMRKLTACAEPIPVSQLPALTYDDGSVGALQPGSIAWAKLPGIEPVLVLAHTAEDACVARLVEVATPGAVKLSHAARWELLKNRNAVDLNSLYTLPMSQLYSEGKRIRRSDFGRVVTALGQREDG
;
A
#
# COMPACT_ATOMS: atom_id res chain seq x y z
N MET A 1 -29.45 -5.98 -7.71
CA MET A 1 -28.77 -6.11 -9.02
C MET A 1 -27.52 -5.24 -9.01
N SER A 2 -26.43 -5.65 -8.35
CA SER A 2 -25.27 -4.75 -8.12
C SER A 2 -23.90 -5.42 -8.25
N PHE A 3 -23.79 -6.55 -8.96
CA PHE A 3 -22.48 -7.20 -9.17
C PHE A 3 -21.73 -6.70 -10.42
N LEU A 4 -22.43 -6.06 -11.37
CA LEU A 4 -21.87 -5.66 -12.66
C LEU A 4 -21.23 -4.27 -12.64
N PHE A 5 -21.65 -3.37 -11.76
CA PHE A 5 -21.07 -2.02 -11.68
C PHE A 5 -19.68 -2.01 -11.03
N ASP A 6 -19.43 -2.86 -10.02
CA ASP A 6 -18.11 -2.94 -9.37
C ASP A 6 -17.01 -3.45 -10.30
N VAL A 7 -17.33 -4.40 -11.18
CA VAL A 7 -16.36 -4.97 -12.13
C VAL A 7 -15.91 -3.95 -13.18
N VAL A 8 -16.80 -3.04 -13.58
CA VAL A 8 -16.51 -2.04 -14.62
C VAL A 8 -15.64 -0.90 -14.08
N VAL A 9 -15.82 -0.51 -12.82
CA VAL A 9 -14.93 0.48 -12.17
C VAL A 9 -13.51 -0.08 -12.01
N ASP A 10 -13.38 -1.33 -11.59
CA ASP A 10 -12.08 -2.00 -11.48
C ASP A 10 -11.35 -2.07 -12.85
N PHE A 11 -12.08 -2.32 -13.94
CA PHE A 11 -11.50 -2.42 -15.29
C PHE A 11 -11.08 -1.06 -15.88
N VAL A 12 -11.86 0.00 -15.63
CA VAL A 12 -11.52 1.36 -16.12
C VAL A 12 -10.35 1.95 -15.33
N SER A 13 -10.22 1.60 -14.04
CA SER A 13 -9.03 1.93 -13.25
C SER A 13 -7.77 1.18 -13.70
N ASP A 14 -7.90 0.01 -14.33
CA ASP A 14 -6.76 -0.68 -14.95
C ASP A 14 -6.35 -0.09 -16.31
N MET A 15 -7.28 0.49 -17.08
CA MET A 15 -6.99 0.94 -18.45
C MET A 15 -6.36 2.34 -18.54
N PHE A 16 -6.45 3.18 -17.49
CA PHE A 16 -5.99 4.59 -17.56
C PHE A 16 -4.83 4.96 -16.61
N VAL A 17 -4.39 4.07 -15.71
CA VAL A 17 -3.36 4.40 -14.71
C VAL A 17 -2.19 3.42 -14.78
N SER A 18 -1.39 3.54 -15.84
CA SER A 18 0.07 3.64 -15.73
C SER A 18 0.70 3.58 -17.10
N LYS A 19 0.95 4.74 -17.72
CA LYS A 19 2.06 4.79 -18.69
C LYS A 19 3.34 4.60 -17.87
N PRO A 20 4.17 3.57 -18.13
CA PRO A 20 5.42 3.34 -17.39
C PRO A 20 6.31 4.59 -17.35
N THR A 21 6.21 5.45 -18.38
CA THR A 21 6.91 6.74 -18.48
C THR A 21 6.51 7.78 -17.43
N GLN A 22 5.27 7.77 -16.91
CA GLN A 22 4.85 8.70 -15.85
C GLN A 22 5.35 8.25 -14.48
N ARG A 23 5.26 6.95 -14.18
CA ARG A 23 5.84 6.36 -12.97
C ARG A 23 7.32 6.65 -12.90
N GLU A 24 8.09 6.28 -13.93
CA GLU A 24 9.53 6.54 -13.97
C GLU A 24 9.87 8.02 -13.76
N ARG A 25 9.13 8.93 -14.44
CA ARG A 25 9.37 10.37 -14.29
C ARG A 25 9.08 10.90 -12.89
N ARG A 26 8.02 10.39 -12.23
CA ARG A 26 7.71 10.77 -10.84
C ARG A 26 8.66 10.12 -9.83
N MET A 27 9.03 8.86 -10.05
CA MET A 27 10.00 8.12 -9.24
C MET A 27 11.40 8.76 -9.24
N ARG A 28 11.81 9.40 -10.34
CA ARG A 28 13.08 10.16 -10.38
C ARG A 28 13.17 11.30 -9.37
N LYS A 29 12.04 11.84 -8.93
CA LYS A 29 11.99 12.93 -7.93
C LYS A 29 12.02 12.42 -6.50
N LEU A 30 11.88 11.10 -6.30
CA LEU A 30 11.89 10.50 -4.97
C LEU A 30 13.30 10.36 -4.42
N THR A 31 13.46 10.75 -3.17
CA THR A 31 14.67 10.58 -2.38
C THR A 31 14.48 9.42 -1.41
N ALA A 32 15.54 8.63 -1.20
CA ALA A 32 15.50 7.57 -0.21
C ALA A 32 15.59 8.22 1.18
N CYS A 33 14.47 8.32 1.88
CA CYS A 33 14.34 9.01 3.17
C CYS A 33 13.33 8.30 4.06
N ALA A 34 13.61 7.02 4.34
CA ALA A 34 12.76 6.19 5.17
C ALA A 34 13.43 5.92 6.50
N GLU A 35 12.67 6.15 7.57
CA GLU A 35 13.09 5.88 8.93
C GLU A 35 12.40 4.59 9.40
N PRO A 36 13.15 3.56 9.82
CA PRO A 36 12.54 2.35 10.34
C PRO A 36 11.82 2.64 11.65
N ILE A 37 10.61 2.11 11.82
CA ILE A 37 9.83 2.25 13.05
C ILE A 37 9.49 0.89 13.66
N PRO A 38 9.49 0.76 15.00
CA PRO A 38 8.95 -0.41 15.67
C PRO A 38 7.42 -0.41 15.64
N VAL A 39 6.80 -1.59 15.74
CA VAL A 39 5.34 -1.76 15.78
C VAL A 39 4.69 -0.93 16.90
N SER A 40 5.38 -0.75 18.03
CA SER A 40 4.88 0.06 19.16
C SER A 40 4.72 1.55 18.85
N GLN A 41 5.34 2.05 17.78
CA GLN A 41 5.23 3.44 17.33
C GLN A 41 4.21 3.61 16.19
N LEU A 42 3.60 2.51 15.71
CA LEU A 42 2.51 2.62 14.75
C LEU A 42 1.29 3.29 15.41
N PRO A 43 0.69 4.30 14.77
CA PRO A 43 -0.61 4.79 15.20
C PRO A 43 -1.68 3.68 15.05
N ALA A 44 -2.83 3.89 15.69
CA ALA A 44 -3.96 2.98 15.56
C ALA A 44 -4.38 2.88 14.08
N LEU A 45 -4.46 1.63 13.58
CA LEU A 45 -4.76 1.36 12.18
C LEU A 45 -6.27 1.33 11.95
N THR A 46 -6.77 2.30 11.16
CA THR A 46 -8.17 2.38 10.74
C THR A 46 -8.26 2.31 9.22
N TYR A 47 -9.16 1.48 8.70
CA TYR A 47 -9.42 1.44 7.26
C TYR A 47 -10.34 2.60 6.87
N ASP A 48 -9.84 3.55 6.07
CA ASP A 48 -10.61 4.73 5.67
C ASP A 48 -11.31 4.50 4.31
N ASP A 49 -12.62 4.28 4.24
CA ASP A 49 -13.37 4.14 2.98
C ASP A 49 -13.48 5.44 2.14
N GLY A 50 -12.67 6.46 2.44
CA GLY A 50 -12.67 7.77 1.82
C GLY A 50 -12.42 7.84 0.30
N SER A 51 -12.28 9.08 -0.19
CA SER A 51 -12.29 9.43 -1.61
C SER A 51 -11.25 8.71 -2.50
N VAL A 52 -11.72 8.24 -3.66
CA VAL A 52 -10.90 7.58 -4.70
C VAL A 52 -9.79 8.51 -5.19
N GLY A 53 -8.54 8.04 -5.15
CA GLY A 53 -7.37 8.74 -5.70
C GLY A 53 -6.51 9.48 -4.68
N ALA A 54 -6.97 9.64 -3.45
CA ALA A 54 -6.12 10.07 -2.33
C ALA A 54 -5.32 8.89 -1.77
N LEU A 55 -4.15 9.18 -1.20
CA LEU A 55 -3.35 8.21 -0.46
C LEU A 55 -4.00 8.00 0.91
N GLN A 56 -4.39 6.76 1.21
CA GLN A 56 -5.15 6.37 2.40
C GLN A 56 -4.59 5.08 3.01
N PRO A 57 -4.95 4.74 4.26
CA PRO A 57 -4.72 3.43 4.83
C PRO A 57 -5.26 2.31 3.92
N GLY A 58 -4.41 1.34 3.59
CA GLY A 58 -4.68 0.26 2.66
C GLY A 58 -4.35 0.58 1.20
N SER A 59 -3.96 1.82 0.86
CA SER A 59 -3.47 2.15 -0.48
C SER A 59 -2.12 1.49 -0.76
N ILE A 60 -1.92 1.08 -2.00
CA ILE A 60 -0.62 0.63 -2.50
C ILE A 60 0.03 1.79 -3.24
N ALA A 61 1.25 2.11 -2.80
CA ALA A 61 2.06 3.18 -3.34
C ALA A 61 3.45 2.67 -3.72
N TRP A 62 4.21 3.52 -4.40
CA TRP A 62 5.60 3.30 -4.72
C TRP A 62 6.46 4.29 -3.93
N ALA A 63 7.50 3.77 -3.29
CA ALA A 63 8.45 4.53 -2.50
C ALA A 63 9.89 4.16 -2.88
N LYS A 64 10.84 5.00 -2.49
CA LYS A 64 12.27 4.71 -2.64
C LYS A 64 12.86 4.23 -1.30
N LEU A 65 12.89 2.91 -1.10
CA LEU A 65 13.43 2.24 0.07
C LEU A 65 14.67 1.44 -0.34
N PRO A 66 15.87 2.02 -0.25
CA PRO A 66 17.03 1.79 -1.16
C PRO A 66 16.79 1.67 -2.68
N GLY A 67 15.80 0.88 -3.11
CA GLY A 67 15.32 0.79 -4.49
C GLY A 67 13.91 1.35 -4.64
N ILE A 68 13.39 1.38 -5.86
CA ILE A 68 11.97 1.70 -6.08
C ILE A 68 11.16 0.43 -5.78
N GLU A 69 10.30 0.50 -4.78
CA GLU A 69 9.56 -0.63 -4.27
C GLU A 69 8.10 -0.29 -4.02
N PRO A 70 7.18 -1.24 -4.23
CA PRO A 70 5.80 -1.07 -3.85
C PRO A 70 5.65 -1.26 -2.34
N VAL A 71 4.87 -0.39 -1.73
CA VAL A 71 4.61 -0.33 -0.29
C VAL A 71 3.11 -0.27 -0.04
N LEU A 72 2.69 -0.83 1.08
CA LEU A 72 1.35 -0.68 1.62
C LEU A 72 1.35 0.47 2.62
N VAL A 73 0.46 1.44 2.44
CA VAL A 73 0.24 2.49 3.44
C VAL A 73 -0.61 1.92 4.56
N LEU A 74 -0.07 1.92 5.77
CA LEU A 74 -0.75 1.43 6.97
C LEU A 74 -1.51 2.57 7.65
N ALA A 75 -0.85 3.71 7.82
CA ALA A 75 -1.43 4.91 8.38
C ALA A 75 -0.71 6.14 7.81
N HIS A 76 -1.31 7.32 7.94
CA HIS A 76 -0.65 8.57 7.58
C HIS A 76 -1.20 9.75 8.38
N THR A 77 -0.45 10.84 8.38
CA THR A 77 -0.85 12.18 8.80
C THR A 77 -0.92 13.08 7.56
N ALA A 78 -0.97 14.40 7.76
CA ALA A 78 -0.85 15.35 6.65
C ALA A 78 0.57 15.36 6.04
N GLU A 79 1.58 15.03 6.83
CA GLU A 79 3.00 15.19 6.45
C GLU A 79 3.67 13.85 6.18
N ASP A 80 3.36 12.82 6.96
CA ASP A 80 4.07 11.54 6.95
C ASP A 80 3.14 10.34 6.77
N ALA A 81 3.69 9.26 6.23
CA ALA A 81 3.04 7.97 6.10
C ALA A 81 3.86 6.87 6.79
N CYS A 82 3.16 6.02 7.53
CA CYS A 82 3.65 4.74 8.00
C CYS A 82 3.35 3.69 6.93
N VAL A 83 4.38 3.01 6.44
CA VAL A 83 4.26 2.01 5.37
C VAL A 83 4.94 0.70 5.72
N ALA A 84 4.52 -0.36 5.04
CA ALA A 84 5.18 -1.66 5.03
C ALA A 84 5.54 -2.07 3.59
N ARG A 85 6.62 -2.83 3.43
CA ARG A 85 7.06 -3.30 2.11
C ARG A 85 6.13 -4.39 1.58
N LEU A 86 5.87 -4.35 0.27
CA LEU A 86 5.28 -5.50 -0.40
C LEU A 86 6.37 -6.44 -0.90
N VAL A 87 6.25 -7.70 -0.50
CA VAL A 87 7.22 -8.78 -0.74
C VAL A 87 6.52 -10.01 -1.29
N GLU A 88 7.28 -11.02 -1.67
CA GLU A 88 6.75 -12.32 -2.11
C GLU A 88 6.19 -13.11 -0.93
N VAL A 89 5.16 -13.94 -1.15
CA VAL A 89 4.54 -14.80 -0.10
C VAL A 89 5.55 -15.72 0.58
N ALA A 90 6.62 -16.11 -0.09
CA ALA A 90 7.66 -16.97 0.47
C ALA A 90 8.48 -16.29 1.59
N THR A 91 8.34 -14.96 1.76
CA THR A 91 9.06 -14.20 2.78
C THR A 91 8.56 -14.57 4.19
N PRO A 92 9.44 -14.99 5.12
CA PRO A 92 9.03 -15.35 6.47
C PRO A 92 8.33 -14.20 7.22
N GLY A 93 7.20 -14.50 7.86
CA GLY A 93 6.43 -13.50 8.61
C GLY A 93 5.61 -12.54 7.75
N ALA A 94 5.59 -12.70 6.41
CA ALA A 94 4.80 -11.87 5.54
C ALA A 94 3.31 -12.28 5.54
N VAL A 95 2.42 -11.28 5.49
CA VAL A 95 0.96 -11.50 5.43
C VAL A 95 0.50 -11.48 3.99
N LYS A 96 -0.04 -12.62 3.51
CA LYS A 96 -0.54 -12.76 2.14
C LYS A 96 -1.77 -11.86 1.89
N LEU A 97 -1.69 -11.08 0.83
CA LEU A 97 -2.78 -10.27 0.29
C LEU A 97 -3.49 -11.08 -0.81
N SER A 98 -4.76 -11.41 -0.59
CA SER A 98 -5.50 -12.28 -1.51
C SER A 98 -5.78 -11.62 -2.86
N HIS A 99 -5.91 -10.28 -2.89
CA HIS A 99 -6.23 -9.54 -4.11
C HIS A 99 -5.04 -8.91 -4.83
N ALA A 100 -3.94 -8.64 -4.14
CA ALA A 100 -2.75 -8.01 -4.74
C ALA A 100 -2.08 -8.91 -5.80
N ALA A 101 -2.30 -10.23 -5.74
CA ALA A 101 -1.79 -11.19 -6.72
C ALA A 101 -2.28 -10.95 -8.16
N ARG A 102 -3.36 -10.18 -8.34
CA ARG A 102 -3.93 -9.88 -9.67
C ARG A 102 -3.27 -8.69 -10.36
N TRP A 103 -2.45 -7.92 -9.65
CA TRP A 103 -1.84 -6.72 -10.21
C TRP A 103 -0.46 -7.04 -10.76
N GLU A 104 -0.35 -7.15 -12.09
CA GLU A 104 0.89 -7.48 -12.81
C GLU A 104 2.07 -6.55 -12.41
N LEU A 105 1.74 -5.31 -12.11
CA LEU A 105 2.64 -4.23 -11.68
C LEU A 105 3.47 -4.58 -10.45
N LEU A 106 2.95 -5.44 -9.57
CA LEU A 106 3.61 -5.83 -8.32
C LEU A 106 4.62 -6.96 -8.49
N LYS A 107 4.76 -7.57 -9.69
CA LYS A 107 5.78 -8.60 -9.99
C LYS A 107 5.85 -9.69 -8.90
N ASN A 108 4.71 -10.29 -8.56
CA ASN A 108 4.56 -11.32 -7.51
C ASN A 108 4.75 -10.84 -6.06
N ARG A 109 4.89 -9.54 -5.80
CA ARG A 109 4.93 -8.97 -4.44
C ARG A 109 3.53 -8.78 -3.89
N ASN A 110 2.95 -9.88 -3.43
CA ASN A 110 1.55 -9.99 -2.98
C ASN A 110 1.44 -10.37 -1.49
N ALA A 111 2.47 -10.09 -0.70
CA ALA A 111 2.44 -10.18 0.75
C ALA A 111 3.03 -8.90 1.38
N VAL A 112 2.65 -8.60 2.62
CA VAL A 112 3.16 -7.45 3.38
C VAL A 112 4.21 -7.93 4.36
N ASP A 113 5.42 -7.37 4.33
CA ASP A 113 6.43 -7.62 5.35
C ASP A 113 6.13 -6.77 6.59
N LEU A 114 5.75 -7.43 7.69
CA LEU A 114 5.45 -6.77 8.96
C LEU A 114 6.67 -6.62 9.86
N ASN A 115 7.81 -7.21 9.49
CA ASN A 115 9.05 -7.08 10.25
C ASN A 115 9.77 -5.75 9.94
N SER A 116 9.49 -5.16 8.78
CA SER A 116 10.15 -3.96 8.28
C SER A 116 9.12 -2.86 8.01
N LEU A 117 8.91 -2.01 9.01
CA LEU A 117 8.02 -0.86 8.93
C LEU A 117 8.82 0.43 8.79
N TYR A 118 8.28 1.38 8.04
CA TYR A 118 8.95 2.65 7.76
C TYR A 118 8.02 3.82 7.90
N THR A 119 8.56 4.94 8.36
CA THR A 119 7.95 6.27 8.23
C THR A 119 8.66 7.03 7.12
N LEU A 120 7.88 7.73 6.31
CA LEU A 120 8.39 8.55 5.22
C LEU A 120 7.41 9.69 4.88
N PRO A 121 7.91 10.83 4.37
CA PRO A 121 7.05 11.95 4.01
C PRO A 121 6.04 11.57 2.92
N MET A 122 4.81 12.06 3.01
CA MET A 122 3.75 11.84 2.01
C MET A 122 4.16 12.28 0.60
N SER A 123 5.00 13.31 0.51
CA SER A 123 5.59 13.78 -0.77
C SER A 123 6.50 12.74 -1.45
N GLN A 124 6.92 11.71 -0.70
CA GLN A 124 7.83 10.66 -1.15
C GLN A 124 7.09 9.39 -1.59
N LEU A 125 5.75 9.45 -1.63
CA LEU A 125 4.89 8.39 -2.11
C LEU A 125 4.29 8.74 -3.46
N TYR A 126 4.17 7.71 -4.30
CA TYR A 126 3.40 7.76 -5.52
C TYR A 126 2.34 6.67 -5.53
N SER A 127 1.08 7.05 -5.48
CA SER A 127 -0.04 6.12 -5.61
C SER A 127 -0.50 6.03 -7.07
N GLU A 128 -0.83 4.80 -7.47
CA GLU A 128 -1.48 4.50 -8.75
C GLU A 128 -2.99 4.26 -8.55
N GLY A 129 -3.55 4.66 -7.41
CA GLY A 129 -4.97 4.49 -7.08
C GLY A 129 -5.37 3.05 -6.74
N LYS A 130 -4.40 2.16 -6.51
CA LYS A 130 -4.64 0.77 -6.11
C LYS A 130 -4.78 0.65 -4.61
N ARG A 131 -5.69 -0.22 -4.16
CA ARG A 131 -6.01 -0.39 -2.74
C ARG A 131 -6.34 -1.83 -2.40
N ILE A 132 -5.86 -2.31 -1.26
CA ILE A 132 -6.23 -3.64 -0.77
C ILE A 132 -7.65 -3.61 -0.20
N ARG A 133 -8.29 -4.78 -0.17
CA ARG A 133 -9.61 -4.92 0.45
C ARG A 133 -9.54 -4.74 1.96
N ARG A 134 -10.63 -4.24 2.56
CA ARG A 134 -10.77 -4.15 4.02
C ARG A 134 -10.46 -5.47 4.74
N SER A 135 -10.86 -6.61 4.18
CA SER A 135 -10.55 -7.92 4.74
C SER A 135 -9.05 -8.27 4.75
N ASP A 136 -8.30 -7.88 3.72
CA ASP A 136 -6.84 -8.05 3.70
C ASP A 136 -6.18 -7.05 4.67
N PHE A 137 -6.71 -5.83 4.79
CA PHE A 137 -6.23 -4.86 5.77
C PHE A 137 -6.45 -5.32 7.21
N GLY A 138 -7.63 -5.85 7.55
CA GLY A 138 -7.91 -6.41 8.88
C GLY A 138 -6.98 -7.57 9.27
N ARG A 139 -6.52 -8.37 8.28
CA ARG A 139 -5.49 -9.39 8.52
C ARG A 139 -4.14 -8.78 8.88
N VAL A 140 -3.76 -7.69 8.22
CA VAL A 140 -2.54 -6.94 8.53
C VAL A 140 -2.63 -6.34 9.93
N VAL A 141 -3.75 -5.69 10.28
CA VAL A 141 -4.00 -5.14 11.62
C VAL A 141 -3.89 -6.23 12.69
N THR A 142 -4.56 -7.37 12.48
CA THR A 142 -4.53 -8.51 13.40
C THR A 142 -3.12 -9.07 13.58
N ALA A 143 -2.36 -9.20 12.48
CA ALA A 143 -0.99 -9.72 12.52
C ALA A 143 0.00 -8.74 13.19
N LEU A 144 -0.28 -7.44 13.16
CA LEU A 144 0.44 -6.43 13.95
C LEU A 144 0.02 -6.38 15.42
N GLY A 145 -0.94 -7.21 15.84
CA GLY A 145 -1.44 -7.27 17.22
C GLY A 145 -2.30 -6.06 17.61
N GLN A 146 -2.76 -5.28 16.64
CA GLN A 146 -3.65 -4.14 16.87
C GLN A 146 -5.13 -4.55 16.75
N ARG A 147 -6.03 -3.73 17.31
CA ARG A 147 -7.47 -3.83 17.07
C ARG A 147 -7.86 -2.82 16.00
N GLU A 148 -8.71 -3.22 15.06
CA GLU A 148 -9.32 -2.29 14.09
C GLU A 148 -10.37 -1.49 14.89
N ASP A 149 -10.09 -0.22 15.16
CA ASP A 149 -11.09 0.69 15.73
C ASP A 149 -12.10 1.00 14.60
N GLY A 150 -13.34 0.52 14.78
CA GLY A 150 -14.34 0.32 13.74
C GLY A 150 -14.97 1.57 13.15
#